data_AF-A0A7J8J1J2-F1
#
_entry.id   AF-A0A7J8J1J2-F1
#
_cell.length_a   1.000
_cell.length_b   1.000
_cell.length_c   1.000
_cell.angle_alpha   90.00
_cell.angle_beta   90.00
_cell.angle_gamma   90.00
#
_symmetry.space_group_name_H-M   'P 1'
#
loop_
_entity.id
_entity.type
_entity.pdbx_description
1 polymer ?
#
loop_
_entity_poly.entity_id
_entity_poly.type
_entity_poly.pdbx_seq_one_letter_code
_entity_poly.pdbx_strand_id
1 'polypeptide(L)'
;MKEPVIWKHRNLCDVLISMDQSAWDCNATLRQMAIRGLGNTACGAPHKVRKHKQIILESVIRGLYHLARTEVVCESLKALRGILALLTDRDVSFYFKEIVLQTRTFFEDEQDDVRLTAIVLFENLASLTGRRWKIFFAEEIKKSMISFLLHLWDPNPKVGAACLDVLMVSIPFLGLQDLYGVLDRLLDGQDPPRARDFYRQFCVKLAKKNQEILWILHTHSFTFFASSWEVIRSAAIKLTDAIVFNLTNQYVELLDREQLTTRLQALRQDPCVSVQRAAEAAVQTLLRRCREIGALL
;
A
#
# COMPACT_ATOMS: atom_id res chain seq x y z
N MET A 1 30.43 35.88 13.80
CA MET A 1 30.27 34.66 14.61
C MET A 1 30.84 33.49 13.83
N LYS A 2 31.87 32.82 14.35
CA LYS A 2 32.42 31.60 13.74
C LYS A 2 31.50 30.42 14.11
N GLU A 3 31.06 29.64 13.13
CA GLU A 3 30.29 28.42 13.35
C GLU A 3 31.01 27.46 14.30
N PRO A 4 30.30 26.70 15.15
CA PRO A 4 30.93 25.78 16.09
C PRO A 4 31.69 24.67 15.36
N VAL A 5 32.88 24.38 15.87
CA VAL A 5 33.94 23.48 15.35
C VAL A 5 33.53 22.00 15.25
N ILE A 6 32.30 21.63 15.64
CA ILE A 6 31.77 20.27 15.60
C ILE A 6 31.63 19.76 14.15
N TRP A 7 31.59 20.68 13.17
CA TRP A 7 31.51 20.37 11.74
C TRP A 7 32.86 20.21 11.03
N LYS A 8 33.98 20.10 11.77
CA LYS A 8 35.26 19.69 11.18
C LYS A 8 35.18 18.24 10.69
N HIS A 9 34.66 18.06 9.47
CA HIS A 9 34.79 17.02 8.44
C HIS A 9 35.41 15.62 8.69
N ARG A 10 35.70 15.18 9.92
CA ARG A 10 36.43 13.92 10.19
C ARG A 10 35.66 12.84 10.96
N ASN A 11 34.58 13.12 11.68
CA ASN A 11 33.94 12.07 12.51
C ASN A 11 32.49 11.70 12.14
N LEU A 12 31.93 12.16 11.02
CA LEU A 12 30.57 11.74 10.64
C LEU A 12 30.48 10.22 10.40
N CYS A 13 31.52 9.60 9.83
CA CYS A 13 31.56 8.14 9.70
C CYS A 13 31.43 7.44 11.06
N ASP A 14 32.18 7.90 12.06
CA ASP A 14 32.15 7.32 13.42
C ASP A 14 30.80 7.54 14.09
N VAL A 15 30.18 8.71 13.87
CA VAL A 15 28.82 9.00 14.32
C VAL A 15 27.80 8.07 13.67
N LEU A 16 27.91 7.85 12.35
CA LEU A 16 27.03 6.91 11.64
C LEU A 16 27.20 5.47 12.12
N ILE A 17 28.44 5.04 12.40
CA ILE A 17 28.72 3.71 12.96
C ILE A 17 28.13 3.60 14.38
N SER A 18 28.28 4.61 15.22
CA SER A 18 27.70 4.63 16.56
C SER A 18 26.17 4.63 16.52
N MET A 19 25.56 5.34 15.56
CA MET A 19 24.11 5.30 15.32
C MET A 19 23.65 3.94 14.82
N ASP A 20 24.35 3.30 13.87
CA ASP A 20 24.03 1.94 13.43
C ASP A 20 24.05 0.97 14.60
N GLN A 21 25.09 1.00 15.43
CA GLN A 21 25.17 0.19 16.65
C GLN A 21 24.00 0.46 17.61
N SER A 22 23.68 1.74 17.82
CA SER A 22 22.58 2.16 18.70
C SER A 22 21.19 1.80 18.15
N ALA A 23 21.05 1.60 16.84
CA ALA A 23 19.83 1.12 16.20
C ALA A 23 19.50 -0.34 16.59
N TRP A 24 20.40 -1.02 17.30
CA TRP A 24 20.21 -2.37 17.85
C TRP A 24 20.09 -2.43 19.37
N ASP A 25 20.02 -1.29 20.04
CA ASP A 25 19.97 -1.28 21.49
C ASP A 25 18.69 -1.97 22.02
N CYS A 26 18.78 -2.58 23.21
CA CYS A 26 17.61 -3.19 23.85
C CYS A 26 16.53 -2.13 24.16
N ASN A 27 16.94 -0.88 24.34
CA ASN A 27 16.07 0.27 24.55
C ASN A 27 15.45 0.75 23.23
N ALA A 28 14.13 0.63 23.10
CA ALA A 28 13.39 1.06 21.92
C ALA A 28 13.51 2.57 21.63
N THR A 29 13.58 3.41 22.67
CA THR A 29 13.79 4.86 22.53
C THR A 29 15.16 5.16 21.95
N LEU A 30 16.20 4.46 22.40
CA LEU A 30 17.55 4.67 21.85
C LEU A 30 17.61 4.24 20.38
N ARG A 31 16.99 3.12 20.02
CA ARG A 31 16.86 2.69 18.62
C ARG A 31 16.12 3.72 17.77
N GLN A 32 14.97 4.18 18.25
CA GLN A 32 14.17 5.20 17.58
C GLN A 32 14.99 6.47 17.34
N MET A 33 15.71 6.97 18.36
CA MET A 33 16.55 8.16 18.27
C MET A 33 17.73 7.97 17.31
N ALA A 34 18.33 6.78 17.29
CA ALA A 34 19.39 6.43 16.36
C ALA A 34 18.90 6.44 14.91
N ILE A 35 17.76 5.79 14.62
CA ILE A 35 17.13 5.79 13.29
C ILE A 35 16.74 7.20 12.87
N ARG A 36 16.16 8.00 13.76
CA ARG A 36 15.85 9.41 13.51
C ARG A 36 17.12 10.21 13.20
N GLY A 37 18.20 9.97 13.94
CA GLY A 37 19.52 10.57 13.69
C GLY A 37 20.04 10.24 12.29
N LEU A 38 19.95 8.99 11.87
CA LEU A 38 20.29 8.55 10.52
C LEU A 38 19.39 9.20 9.45
N GLY A 39 18.08 9.26 9.67
CA GLY A 39 17.13 9.94 8.78
C GLY A 39 17.42 11.44 8.62
N ASN A 40 17.79 12.11 9.71
CA ASN A 40 18.13 13.54 9.73
C ASN A 40 19.36 13.88 8.89
N THR A 41 20.20 12.89 8.52
CA THR A 41 21.30 13.11 7.58
C THR A 41 20.81 13.57 6.20
N ALA A 42 19.57 13.22 5.82
CA ALA A 42 18.97 13.68 4.57
C ALA A 42 18.82 15.21 4.52
N CYS A 43 18.50 15.85 5.64
CA CYS A 43 18.38 17.31 5.72
C CYS A 43 19.69 17.98 6.13
N GLY A 44 20.41 17.40 7.11
CA GLY A 44 21.60 18.03 7.70
C GLY A 44 22.89 17.84 6.87
N ALA A 45 22.99 16.76 6.09
CA ALA A 45 24.21 16.45 5.33
C ALA A 45 23.89 15.61 4.06
N PRO A 46 23.07 16.10 3.11
CA PRO A 46 22.57 15.31 1.98
C PRO A 46 23.68 14.70 1.11
N HIS A 47 24.79 15.43 0.90
CA HIS A 47 25.95 14.95 0.14
C HIS A 47 26.66 13.74 0.78
N LYS A 48 26.45 13.50 2.08
CA LYS A 48 27.00 12.36 2.82
C LYS A 48 26.10 11.14 2.77
N VAL A 49 24.79 11.31 2.55
CA VAL A 49 23.85 10.19 2.37
C VAL A 49 24.30 9.31 1.21
N ARG A 50 24.65 9.90 0.05
CA ARG A 50 25.12 9.13 -1.10
C ARG A 50 26.45 8.41 -0.86
N LYS A 51 27.34 9.01 -0.05
CA LYS A 51 28.65 8.44 0.31
C LYS A 51 28.51 7.26 1.28
N HIS A 52 27.58 7.35 2.24
CA HIS A 52 27.38 6.37 3.32
C HIS A 52 26.05 5.61 3.20
N LYS A 53 25.50 5.52 1.99
CA LYS A 53 24.17 4.95 1.73
C LYS A 53 24.01 3.52 2.26
N GLN A 54 25.08 2.72 2.22
CA GLN A 54 25.02 1.31 2.63
C GLN A 54 24.66 1.19 4.11
N ILE A 55 25.49 1.76 5.00
CA ILE A 55 25.24 1.72 6.45
C ILE A 55 23.90 2.38 6.80
N ILE A 56 23.59 3.52 6.20
CA ILE A 56 22.35 4.25 6.46
C ILE A 56 21.12 3.41 6.06
N LEU A 57 21.09 2.84 4.85
CA LEU A 57 19.96 2.03 4.39
C LEU A 57 19.83 0.75 5.21
N GLU A 58 20.93 0.05 5.48
CA GLU A 58 20.90 -1.19 6.27
C GLU A 58 20.33 -0.98 7.67
N SER A 59 20.76 0.07 8.39
CA SER A 59 20.22 0.36 9.72
C SER A 59 18.73 0.72 9.68
N VAL A 60 18.32 1.54 8.72
CA VAL A 60 16.93 2.03 8.67
C VAL A 60 15.96 0.96 8.20
N ILE A 61 16.31 0.18 7.16
CA ILE A 61 15.52 -0.97 6.68
C ILE A 61 15.33 -1.99 7.80
N ARG A 62 16.39 -2.26 8.55
CA ARG A 62 16.33 -3.17 9.69
C ARG A 62 15.32 -2.75 10.74
N GLY A 63 15.16 -1.44 10.96
CA GLY A 63 14.15 -0.92 11.88
C GLY A 63 12.70 -1.28 11.49
N LEU A 64 12.44 -1.59 10.21
CA LEU A 64 11.12 -2.08 9.76
C LEU A 64 10.78 -3.48 10.30
N TYR A 65 11.78 -4.33 10.60
CA TYR A 65 11.53 -5.68 11.12
C TYR A 65 11.11 -5.69 12.60
N HIS A 66 11.11 -4.56 13.28
CA HIS A 66 10.71 -4.45 14.68
C HIS A 66 9.19 -4.31 14.85
N LEU A 67 8.44 -5.29 14.32
CA LEU A 67 6.97 -5.27 14.22
C LEU A 67 6.23 -5.04 15.55
N ALA A 68 6.84 -5.33 16.69
CA ALA A 68 6.25 -5.08 18.02
C ALA A 68 6.47 -3.64 18.55
N ARG A 69 7.15 -2.76 17.80
CA ARG A 69 7.57 -1.41 18.24
C ARG A 69 7.21 -0.37 17.19
N THR A 70 5.96 0.05 17.19
CA THR A 70 5.37 0.95 16.19
C THR A 70 6.13 2.28 16.08
N GLU A 71 6.71 2.80 17.16
CA GLU A 71 7.48 4.05 17.13
C GLU A 71 8.77 3.93 16.33
N VAL A 72 9.43 2.78 16.39
CA VAL A 72 10.65 2.49 15.63
C VAL A 72 10.32 2.32 14.15
N VAL A 73 9.25 1.57 13.85
CA VAL A 73 8.74 1.38 12.49
C VAL A 73 8.38 2.72 11.84
N CYS A 74 7.61 3.55 12.53
CA CYS A 74 7.19 4.86 12.04
C CYS A 74 8.40 5.75 11.70
N GLU A 75 9.40 5.81 12.59
CA GLU A 75 10.63 6.56 12.33
C GLU A 75 11.44 5.95 11.17
N SER A 76 11.50 4.63 11.04
CA SER A 76 12.17 3.96 9.93
C SER A 76 11.53 4.31 8.58
N LEU A 77 10.20 4.30 8.49
CA LEU A 77 9.48 4.68 7.27
C LEU A 77 9.74 6.15 6.90
N LYS A 78 9.70 7.06 7.88
CA LYS A 78 9.98 8.49 7.69
C LYS A 78 11.43 8.72 7.24
N ALA A 79 12.39 8.06 7.90
CA ALA A 79 13.79 8.12 7.56
C ALA A 79 14.04 7.59 6.14
N LEU A 80 13.48 6.42 5.78
CA LEU A 80 13.58 5.88 4.43
C LEU A 80 13.06 6.86 3.39
N ARG A 81 11.87 7.45 3.61
CA ARG A 81 11.30 8.44 2.67
C ARG A 81 12.27 9.60 2.40
N GLY A 82 12.84 10.17 3.46
CA GLY A 82 13.81 11.27 3.34
C GLY A 82 15.12 10.87 2.66
N ILE A 83 15.65 9.68 2.99
CA ILE A 83 16.89 9.16 2.43
C ILE A 83 16.72 8.83 0.94
N LEU A 84 15.64 8.15 0.57
CA LEU A 84 15.37 7.71 -0.79
C LEU A 84 15.18 8.88 -1.76
N ALA A 85 14.66 10.01 -1.29
CA ALA A 85 14.56 11.25 -2.09
C ALA A 85 15.93 11.78 -2.58
N LEU A 86 17.04 11.34 -1.98
CA LEU A 86 18.40 11.75 -2.35
C LEU A 86 19.17 10.69 -3.16
N LEU A 87 18.56 9.53 -3.41
CA LEU A 87 19.20 8.40 -4.04
C LEU A 87 18.66 8.15 -5.45
N THR A 88 19.45 7.49 -6.27
CA THR A 88 19.04 7.03 -7.61
C THR A 88 18.58 5.57 -7.58
N ASP A 89 17.92 5.11 -8.64
CA ASP A 89 17.57 3.70 -8.83
C ASP A 89 18.78 2.76 -8.68
N ARG A 90 19.96 3.20 -9.16
CA ARG A 90 21.23 2.45 -9.03
C ARG A 90 21.70 2.35 -7.59
N ASP A 91 21.54 3.43 -6.82
CA ASP A 91 21.95 3.47 -5.41
C ASP A 91 21.08 2.55 -4.54
N VAL A 92 19.79 2.42 -4.87
CA VAL A 92 18.80 1.64 -4.11
C VAL A 92 18.67 0.20 -4.63
N SER A 93 19.16 -0.10 -5.84
CA SER A 93 18.91 -1.36 -6.54
C SER A 93 19.19 -2.63 -5.73
N PHE A 94 20.14 -2.62 -4.79
CA PHE A 94 20.42 -3.80 -3.96
C PHE A 94 19.30 -4.07 -2.93
N TYR A 95 18.78 -3.02 -2.32
CA TYR A 95 17.75 -3.08 -1.27
C TYR A 95 16.32 -2.96 -1.80
N PHE A 96 16.14 -2.64 -3.08
CA PHE A 96 14.84 -2.28 -3.66
C PHE A 96 13.73 -3.30 -3.35
N LYS A 97 13.99 -4.59 -3.57
CA LYS A 97 13.02 -5.66 -3.27
C LYS A 97 12.62 -5.68 -1.81
N GLU A 98 13.60 -5.58 -0.92
CA GLU A 98 13.37 -5.62 0.51
C GLU A 98 12.54 -4.43 0.97
N ILE A 99 12.88 -3.21 0.53
CA ILE A 99 12.13 -2.00 0.86
C ILE A 99 10.67 -2.13 0.37
N VAL A 100 10.45 -2.59 -0.86
CA VAL A 100 9.11 -2.79 -1.41
C VAL A 100 8.31 -3.79 -0.57
N LEU A 101 8.88 -4.96 -0.28
CA LEU A 101 8.18 -6.01 0.46
C LEU A 101 7.88 -5.60 1.90
N GLN A 102 8.83 -4.95 2.59
CA GLN A 102 8.63 -4.47 3.96
C GLN A 102 7.62 -3.31 4.00
N THR A 103 7.69 -2.35 3.08
CA THR A 103 6.75 -1.21 3.08
C THR A 103 5.30 -1.68 2.98
N ARG A 104 5.04 -2.73 2.20
CA ARG A 104 3.69 -3.30 2.01
C ARG A 104 3.08 -3.87 3.28
N THR A 105 3.86 -4.31 4.25
CA THR A 105 3.31 -4.91 5.48
C THR A 105 2.62 -3.89 6.37
N PHE A 106 2.81 -2.59 6.10
CA PHE A 106 2.30 -1.48 6.90
C PHE A 106 1.09 -0.77 6.29
N PHE A 107 0.56 -1.24 5.15
CA PHE A 107 -0.62 -0.62 4.54
C PHE A 107 -1.89 -0.76 5.39
N GLU A 108 -1.92 -1.76 6.26
CA GLU A 108 -3.05 -2.10 7.14
C GLU A 108 -2.74 -1.83 8.61
N ASP A 109 -1.69 -1.04 8.91
CA ASP A 109 -1.32 -0.72 10.29
C ASP A 109 -2.45 0.06 10.99
N GLU A 110 -2.67 -0.16 12.28
CA GLU A 110 -3.73 0.54 13.01
C GLU A 110 -3.44 2.05 13.15
N GLN A 111 -2.17 2.46 13.10
CA GLN A 111 -1.78 3.86 13.17
C GLN A 111 -1.81 4.55 11.81
N ASP A 112 -2.63 5.59 11.70
CA ASP A 112 -2.79 6.37 10.46
C ASP A 112 -1.46 6.88 9.88
N ASP A 113 -0.56 7.36 10.74
CA ASP A 113 0.73 7.93 10.31
C ASP A 113 1.67 6.87 9.74
N VAL A 114 1.56 5.62 10.22
CA VAL A 114 2.30 4.47 9.69
C VAL A 114 1.74 4.08 8.34
N ARG A 115 0.42 3.89 8.21
CA ARG A 115 -0.23 3.61 6.91
C ARG A 115 0.10 4.67 5.88
N LEU A 116 -0.11 5.94 6.23
CA LEU A 116 0.14 7.09 5.37
C LEU A 116 1.60 7.11 4.90
N THR A 117 2.55 6.99 5.82
CA THR A 117 3.97 7.05 5.47
C THR A 117 4.38 5.87 4.60
N ALA A 118 3.86 4.67 4.86
CA ALA A 118 4.11 3.49 4.04
C ALA A 118 3.58 3.63 2.61
N ILE A 119 2.34 4.11 2.45
CA ILE A 119 1.71 4.30 1.14
C ILE A 119 2.50 5.33 0.31
N VAL A 120 2.82 6.48 0.90
CA VAL A 120 3.65 7.52 0.24
C VAL A 120 5.06 7.01 -0.06
N LEU A 121 5.65 6.19 0.81
CA LEU A 121 6.95 5.57 0.55
C LEU A 121 6.87 4.63 -0.66
N PHE A 122 5.82 3.83 -0.77
CA PHE A 122 5.60 2.93 -1.90
C PHE A 122 5.40 3.68 -3.22
N GLU A 123 4.67 4.79 -3.20
CA GLU A 123 4.55 5.71 -4.33
C GLU A 123 5.93 6.21 -4.78
N ASN A 124 6.76 6.70 -3.84
CA ASN A 124 8.10 7.20 -4.16
C ASN A 124 9.00 6.12 -4.80
N LEU A 125 8.84 4.85 -4.42
CA LEU A 125 9.58 3.73 -5.01
C LEU A 125 9.31 3.55 -6.51
N ALA A 126 8.17 4.03 -7.02
CA ALA A 126 7.88 4.00 -8.45
C ALA A 126 8.95 4.75 -9.26
N SER A 127 9.39 5.92 -8.78
CA SER A 127 10.46 6.71 -9.42
C SER A 127 11.85 6.06 -9.32
N LEU A 128 12.06 5.22 -8.31
CA LEU A 128 13.32 4.49 -8.06
C LEU A 128 13.34 3.11 -8.70
N THR A 129 12.31 2.77 -9.47
CA THR A 129 12.21 1.48 -10.16
C THR A 129 13.12 1.47 -11.39
N GLY A 130 14.36 1.02 -11.20
CA GLY A 130 15.29 0.77 -12.29
C GLY A 130 14.78 -0.33 -13.24
N ARG A 131 15.31 -0.38 -14.47
CA ARG A 131 14.88 -1.35 -15.52
C ARG A 131 14.85 -2.80 -15.03
N ARG A 132 15.81 -3.18 -14.19
CA ARG A 132 15.93 -4.52 -13.58
C ARG A 132 14.70 -4.92 -12.76
N TRP A 133 14.07 -3.96 -12.08
CA TRP A 133 13.01 -4.23 -11.11
C TRP A 133 11.61 -3.94 -11.63
N LYS A 134 11.46 -3.49 -12.88
CA LYS A 134 10.16 -3.09 -13.44
C LYS A 134 9.11 -4.21 -13.38
N ILE A 135 9.47 -5.44 -13.73
CA ILE A 135 8.56 -6.60 -13.68
C ILE A 135 8.19 -6.93 -12.23
N PHE A 136 9.20 -6.99 -11.35
CA PHE A 136 8.97 -7.24 -9.93
C PHE A 136 8.04 -6.20 -9.32
N PHE A 137 8.30 -4.91 -9.56
CA PHE A 137 7.50 -3.83 -9.01
C PHE A 137 6.06 -3.86 -9.55
N ALA A 138 5.87 -4.16 -10.84
CA ALA A 138 4.53 -4.36 -11.41
C ALA A 138 3.75 -5.48 -10.71
N GLU A 139 4.40 -6.61 -10.40
CA GLU A 139 3.77 -7.70 -9.63
C GLU A 139 3.43 -7.28 -8.19
N GLU A 140 4.31 -6.52 -7.54
CA GLU A 140 4.04 -6.02 -6.19
C GLU A 140 2.94 -4.94 -6.18
N ILE A 141 2.80 -4.14 -7.24
CA ILE A 141 1.66 -3.26 -7.45
C ILE A 141 0.37 -4.08 -7.55
N LYS A 142 0.31 -5.11 -8.41
CA LYS A 142 -0.90 -5.95 -8.55
C LYS A 142 -1.37 -6.49 -7.20
N LYS A 143 -0.44 -7.00 -6.39
CA LYS A 143 -0.74 -7.56 -5.07
C LYS A 143 -1.17 -6.50 -4.05
N SER A 144 -0.67 -5.28 -4.17
CA SER A 144 -0.95 -4.16 -3.26
C SER A 144 -2.18 -3.34 -3.63
N MET A 145 -2.63 -3.46 -4.88
CA MET A 145 -3.71 -2.64 -5.42
C MET A 145 -5.02 -2.81 -4.64
N ILE A 146 -5.24 -3.97 -4.02
CA ILE A 146 -6.38 -4.19 -3.11
C ILE A 146 -6.36 -3.17 -1.96
N SER A 147 -5.26 -3.04 -1.23
CA SER A 147 -5.12 -2.09 -0.12
C SER A 147 -5.35 -0.67 -0.62
N PHE A 148 -4.73 -0.27 -1.73
CA PHE A 148 -4.92 1.08 -2.27
C PHE A 148 -6.38 1.36 -2.63
N LEU A 149 -7.07 0.42 -3.28
CA LEU A 149 -8.47 0.58 -3.67
C LEU A 149 -9.42 0.64 -2.48
N LEU A 150 -9.14 -0.10 -1.40
CA LEU A 150 -9.97 -0.08 -0.19
C LEU A 150 -9.74 1.18 0.63
N HIS A 151 -8.48 1.57 0.81
CA HIS A 151 -8.08 2.75 1.57
C HIS A 151 -8.31 4.08 0.84
N LEU A 152 -8.81 4.09 -0.41
CA LEU A 152 -9.47 5.27 -0.98
C LEU A 152 -10.57 5.83 -0.06
N TRP A 153 -11.18 4.96 0.75
CA TRP A 153 -12.22 5.29 1.73
C TRP A 153 -11.72 5.18 3.18
N ASP A 154 -10.42 5.33 3.42
CA ASP A 154 -9.82 5.26 4.76
C ASP A 154 -10.49 6.30 5.72
N PRO A 155 -10.69 5.96 7.00
CA PRO A 155 -11.18 6.92 8.00
C PRO A 155 -10.35 8.23 8.07
N ASN A 156 -9.06 8.15 7.76
CA ASN A 156 -8.18 9.30 7.61
C ASN A 156 -8.12 9.75 6.13
N PRO A 157 -8.64 10.93 5.80
CA PRO A 157 -8.68 11.41 4.41
C PRO A 157 -7.30 11.60 3.78
N LYS A 158 -6.23 11.78 4.57
CA LYS A 158 -4.86 11.87 4.04
C LYS A 158 -4.39 10.53 3.50
N VAL A 159 -4.79 9.42 4.13
CA VAL A 159 -4.50 8.08 3.64
C VAL A 159 -5.26 7.84 2.34
N GLY A 160 -6.53 8.23 2.27
CA GLY A 160 -7.32 8.18 1.03
C GLY A 160 -6.70 8.94 -0.14
N ALA A 161 -6.20 10.16 0.11
CA ALA A 161 -5.48 10.94 -0.90
C ALA A 161 -4.19 10.23 -1.34
N ALA A 162 -3.37 9.75 -0.41
CA ALA A 162 -2.15 9.02 -0.74
C ALA A 162 -2.43 7.70 -1.51
N CYS A 163 -3.55 7.02 -1.23
CA CYS A 163 -3.98 5.86 -1.98
C CYS A 163 -4.37 6.19 -3.43
N LEU A 164 -4.95 7.37 -3.66
CA LEU A 164 -5.23 7.85 -5.01
C LEU A 164 -3.92 8.16 -5.76
N ASP A 165 -2.98 8.85 -5.13
CA ASP A 165 -1.69 9.18 -5.72
C ASP A 165 -0.89 7.92 -6.10
N VAL A 166 -0.82 6.92 -5.20
CA VAL A 166 -0.12 5.66 -5.48
C VAL A 166 -0.80 4.85 -6.60
N LEU A 167 -2.13 4.91 -6.75
CA LEU A 167 -2.84 4.30 -7.87
C LEU A 167 -2.48 4.98 -9.19
N MET A 168 -2.38 6.31 -9.21
CA MET A 168 -2.01 7.08 -10.39
C MET A 168 -0.60 6.71 -10.87
N VAL A 169 0.39 6.64 -9.98
CA VAL A 169 1.77 6.26 -10.37
C VAL A 169 1.89 4.78 -10.75
N SER A 170 0.94 3.94 -10.31
CA SER A 170 0.92 2.50 -10.59
C SER A 170 0.40 2.17 -12.00
N ILE A 171 -0.51 2.98 -12.54
CA ILE A 171 -1.17 2.73 -13.83
C ILE A 171 -0.16 2.44 -14.99
N PRO A 172 0.92 3.22 -15.18
CA PRO A 172 1.88 2.98 -16.24
C PRO A 172 2.62 1.65 -16.14
N PHE A 173 2.82 1.10 -14.93
CA PHE A 173 3.47 -0.20 -14.74
C PHE A 173 2.59 -1.35 -15.22
N LEU A 174 1.27 -1.16 -15.17
CA LEU A 174 0.27 -2.18 -15.50
C LEU A 174 -0.34 -2.00 -16.90
N GLY A 175 -0.06 -0.89 -17.60
CA GLY A 175 -0.66 -0.59 -18.90
C GLY A 175 -2.17 -0.31 -18.82
N LEU A 176 -2.61 0.36 -17.74
CA LEU A 176 -4.03 0.58 -17.44
C LEU A 176 -4.48 2.04 -17.63
N GLN A 177 -3.94 2.74 -18.64
CA GLN A 177 -4.13 4.19 -18.83
C GLN A 177 -5.61 4.61 -18.92
N ASP A 178 -6.49 3.74 -19.40
CA ASP A 178 -7.94 4.01 -19.48
C ASP A 178 -8.59 4.23 -18.10
N LEU A 179 -7.92 3.86 -17.01
CA LEU A 179 -8.35 4.07 -15.63
C LEU A 179 -8.13 5.50 -15.13
N TYR A 180 -7.29 6.32 -15.77
CA TYR A 180 -7.06 7.71 -15.34
C TYR A 180 -8.37 8.48 -15.22
N GLY A 181 -9.20 8.48 -16.26
CA GLY A 181 -10.50 9.16 -16.21
C GLY A 181 -11.51 8.59 -15.21
N VAL A 182 -11.25 7.42 -14.59
CA VAL A 182 -12.04 6.93 -13.44
C VAL A 182 -11.53 7.50 -12.13
N LEU A 183 -10.20 7.59 -11.98
CA LEU A 183 -9.53 8.14 -10.81
C LEU A 183 -9.64 9.67 -10.75
N ASP A 184 -9.58 10.37 -11.88
CA ASP A 184 -9.65 11.84 -11.95
C ASP A 184 -10.95 12.38 -11.32
N ARG A 185 -12.06 11.64 -11.42
CA ARG A 185 -13.33 12.03 -10.78
C ARG A 185 -13.29 12.04 -9.25
N LEU A 186 -12.32 11.36 -8.63
CA LEU A 186 -12.08 11.47 -7.19
C LEU A 186 -11.29 12.74 -6.85
N LEU A 187 -10.49 13.28 -7.78
CA LEU A 187 -9.73 14.51 -7.60
C LEU A 187 -10.60 15.77 -7.71
N ASP A 188 -11.60 15.75 -8.59
CA ASP A 188 -12.43 16.93 -8.89
C ASP A 188 -13.25 17.43 -7.68
N GLY A 189 -13.48 16.58 -6.67
CA GLY A 189 -13.93 16.95 -5.32
C GLY A 189 -15.32 17.58 -5.17
N GLN A 190 -15.96 18.03 -6.26
CA GLN A 190 -17.25 18.73 -6.20
C GLN A 190 -18.43 17.80 -5.88
N ASP A 191 -18.34 16.52 -6.24
CA ASP A 191 -19.27 15.46 -5.86
C ASP A 191 -18.57 14.09 -6.01
N PRO A 192 -17.83 13.62 -4.99
CA PRO A 192 -17.11 12.36 -5.11
C PRO A 192 -18.12 11.20 -5.28
N PRO A 193 -17.88 10.28 -6.23
CA PRO A 193 -18.78 9.17 -6.48
C PRO A 193 -18.92 8.29 -5.23
N ARG A 194 -20.09 7.66 -5.07
CA ARG A 194 -20.24 6.62 -4.05
C ARG A 194 -19.29 5.46 -4.36
N ALA A 195 -18.72 4.85 -3.32
CA ALA A 195 -17.76 3.74 -3.45
C ALA A 195 -18.23 2.62 -4.41
N ARG A 196 -19.52 2.28 -4.36
CA ARG A 196 -20.11 1.27 -5.26
C ARG A 196 -20.01 1.66 -6.74
N ASP A 197 -20.30 2.92 -7.06
CA ASP A 197 -20.31 3.42 -8.44
C ASP A 197 -18.87 3.57 -8.95
N PHE A 198 -17.94 3.99 -8.07
CA PHE A 198 -16.51 3.97 -8.36
C PHE A 198 -16.03 2.56 -8.73
N TYR A 199 -16.25 1.55 -7.87
CA TYR A 199 -15.77 0.19 -8.12
C TYR A 199 -16.40 -0.44 -9.36
N ARG A 200 -17.68 -0.19 -9.63
CA ARG A 200 -18.31 -0.65 -10.88
C ARG A 200 -17.59 -0.10 -12.10
N GLN A 201 -17.33 1.20 -12.15
CA GLN A 201 -16.67 1.82 -13.29
C GLN A 201 -15.21 1.36 -13.41
N PHE A 202 -14.51 1.25 -12.28
CA PHE A 202 -13.15 0.74 -12.22
C PHE A 202 -13.06 -0.70 -12.74
N CYS A 203 -13.87 -1.61 -12.20
CA CYS A 203 -13.88 -3.02 -12.57
C CYS A 203 -14.33 -3.25 -14.02
N VAL A 204 -15.31 -2.49 -14.54
CA VAL A 204 -15.71 -2.57 -15.96
C VAL A 204 -14.54 -2.27 -16.88
N LYS A 205 -13.77 -1.22 -16.58
CA LYS A 205 -12.60 -0.85 -17.39
C LYS A 205 -11.46 -1.85 -17.23
N LEU A 206 -11.18 -2.27 -16.00
CA LEU A 206 -10.13 -3.25 -15.72
C LEU A 206 -10.42 -4.59 -16.39
N ALA A 207 -11.68 -5.07 -16.35
CA ALA A 207 -12.12 -6.31 -16.99
C ALA A 207 -11.80 -6.39 -18.48
N LYS A 208 -11.91 -5.26 -19.20
CA LYS A 208 -11.62 -5.19 -20.63
C LYS A 208 -10.13 -5.29 -20.94
N LYS A 209 -9.27 -4.93 -19.99
CA LYS A 209 -7.81 -4.88 -20.17
C LYS A 209 -7.11 -6.09 -19.58
N ASN A 210 -7.48 -6.48 -18.37
CA ASN A 210 -6.76 -7.47 -17.60
C ASN A 210 -7.65 -8.17 -16.56
N GLN A 211 -8.13 -9.36 -16.91
CA GLN A 211 -8.92 -10.23 -16.02
C GLN A 211 -8.07 -10.86 -14.90
N GLU A 212 -6.78 -11.09 -15.13
CA GLU A 212 -5.86 -11.62 -14.11
C GLU A 212 -5.81 -10.68 -12.90
N ILE A 213 -5.73 -9.37 -13.15
CA ILE A 213 -5.70 -8.39 -12.06
C ILE A 213 -7.02 -8.37 -11.28
N LEU A 214 -8.18 -8.49 -11.95
CA LEU A 214 -9.47 -8.65 -11.26
C LEU A 214 -9.50 -9.90 -10.38
N TRP A 215 -8.93 -11.00 -10.89
CA TRP A 215 -8.84 -12.24 -10.14
C TRP A 215 -7.96 -12.10 -8.89
N ILE A 216 -6.79 -11.44 -9.01
CA ILE A 216 -5.91 -11.13 -7.87
C ILE A 216 -6.64 -10.28 -6.82
N LEU A 217 -7.41 -9.27 -7.26
CA LEU A 217 -8.22 -8.46 -6.35
C LEU A 217 -9.29 -9.29 -5.65
N HIS A 218 -9.95 -10.20 -6.37
CA HIS A 218 -10.96 -11.08 -5.80
C HIS A 218 -10.35 -11.95 -4.68
N THR A 219 -9.24 -12.64 -4.94
CA THR A 219 -8.62 -13.53 -3.95
C THR A 219 -8.14 -12.77 -2.72
N HIS A 220 -7.57 -11.56 -2.89
CA HIS A 220 -7.11 -10.76 -1.77
C HIS A 220 -8.24 -10.06 -1.00
N SER A 221 -9.40 -9.82 -1.61
CA SER A 221 -10.53 -9.13 -0.93
C SER A 221 -11.02 -9.86 0.32
N PHE A 222 -10.84 -11.18 0.38
CA PHE A 222 -11.38 -12.02 1.45
C PHE A 222 -10.76 -11.73 2.82
N THR A 223 -9.49 -11.34 2.88
CA THR A 223 -8.84 -10.99 4.15
C THR A 223 -9.46 -9.75 4.78
N PHE A 224 -10.06 -8.87 3.97
CA PHE A 224 -10.64 -7.61 4.40
C PHE A 224 -12.09 -7.72 4.88
N PHE A 225 -12.75 -8.86 4.66
CA PHE A 225 -14.08 -9.10 5.21
C PHE A 225 -14.08 -9.16 6.75
N ALA A 226 -12.92 -9.40 7.36
CA ALA A 226 -12.74 -9.39 8.81
C ALA A 226 -11.97 -8.16 9.33
N SER A 227 -11.82 -7.10 8.51
CA SER A 227 -11.12 -5.88 8.93
C SER A 227 -11.78 -5.24 10.17
N SER A 228 -10.96 -4.67 11.05
CA SER A 228 -11.42 -3.89 12.22
C SER A 228 -12.26 -2.68 11.81
N TRP A 229 -12.01 -2.09 10.64
CA TRP A 229 -12.71 -0.91 10.14
C TRP A 229 -13.95 -1.28 9.32
N GLU A 230 -15.13 -0.81 9.76
CA GLU A 230 -16.40 -1.04 9.05
C GLU A 230 -16.39 -0.51 7.61
N VAL A 231 -15.70 0.62 7.38
CA VAL A 231 -15.62 1.26 6.05
C VAL A 231 -14.85 0.37 5.09
N ILE A 232 -13.76 -0.25 5.56
CA ILE A 232 -12.94 -1.17 4.76
C ILE A 232 -13.68 -2.49 4.50
N ARG A 233 -14.38 -3.05 5.50
CA ARG A 233 -15.27 -4.22 5.28
C ARG A 233 -16.32 -3.92 4.21
N SER A 234 -17.01 -2.77 4.33
CA SER A 234 -18.03 -2.35 3.36
C SER A 234 -17.45 -2.12 1.97
N ALA A 235 -16.27 -1.49 1.87
CA ALA A 235 -15.55 -1.27 0.62
C ALA A 235 -15.14 -2.58 -0.05
N ALA A 236 -14.61 -3.54 0.73
CA ALA A 236 -14.21 -4.85 0.24
C ALA A 236 -15.38 -5.58 -0.40
N ILE A 237 -16.54 -5.59 0.24
CA ILE A 237 -17.75 -6.23 -0.30
C ILE A 237 -18.23 -5.54 -1.58
N LYS A 238 -18.23 -4.20 -1.62
CA LYS A 238 -18.63 -3.44 -2.83
C LYS A 238 -17.67 -3.68 -3.99
N LEU A 239 -16.38 -3.84 -3.71
CA LEU A 239 -15.37 -4.21 -4.69
C LEU A 239 -15.60 -5.65 -5.17
N THR A 240 -15.84 -6.61 -4.26
CA THR A 240 -16.18 -8.00 -4.63
C THR A 240 -17.45 -8.06 -5.48
N ASP A 241 -18.51 -7.31 -5.14
CA ASP A 241 -19.74 -7.17 -5.95
C ASP A 241 -19.40 -6.73 -7.39
N ALA A 242 -18.58 -5.68 -7.51
CA ALA A 242 -18.16 -5.16 -8.81
C ALA A 242 -17.26 -6.15 -9.58
N ILE A 243 -16.38 -6.90 -8.90
CA ILE A 243 -15.52 -7.90 -9.54
C ILE A 243 -16.38 -9.04 -10.08
N VAL A 244 -17.21 -9.68 -9.24
CA VAL A 244 -18.06 -10.82 -9.62
C VAL A 244 -18.97 -10.46 -10.80
N PHE A 245 -19.49 -9.23 -10.82
CA PHE A 245 -20.28 -8.74 -11.94
C PHE A 245 -19.51 -8.68 -13.27
N ASN A 246 -18.22 -8.38 -13.23
CA ASN A 246 -17.37 -8.14 -14.41
C ASN A 246 -16.44 -9.31 -14.79
N LEU A 247 -16.42 -10.40 -14.01
CA LEU A 247 -15.70 -11.61 -14.38
C LEU A 247 -16.31 -12.27 -15.61
N THR A 248 -15.45 -12.73 -16.53
CA THR A 248 -15.90 -13.57 -17.64
C THR A 248 -16.42 -14.92 -17.14
N ASN A 249 -17.20 -15.62 -17.97
CA ASN A 249 -17.78 -16.91 -17.59
C ASN A 249 -16.70 -17.93 -17.16
N GLN A 250 -15.54 -17.94 -17.84
CA GLN A 250 -14.38 -18.76 -17.47
C GLN A 250 -13.92 -18.49 -16.02
N TYR A 251 -13.82 -17.23 -15.60
CA TYR A 251 -13.41 -16.91 -14.23
C TYR A 251 -14.52 -17.14 -13.21
N VAL A 252 -15.79 -16.99 -13.60
CA VAL A 252 -16.92 -17.30 -12.70
C VAL A 252 -17.01 -18.81 -12.41
N GLU A 253 -16.59 -19.66 -13.33
CA GLU A 253 -16.46 -21.11 -13.10
C GLU A 253 -15.36 -21.45 -12.08
N LEU A 254 -14.30 -20.64 -12.01
CA LEU A 254 -13.22 -20.81 -11.03
C LEU A 254 -13.56 -20.32 -9.62
N LEU A 255 -14.68 -19.59 -9.46
CA LEU A 255 -15.09 -19.12 -8.14
C LEU A 255 -15.45 -20.28 -7.23
N ASP A 256 -14.89 -20.29 -6.03
CA ASP A 256 -15.43 -21.07 -4.91
C ASP A 256 -16.72 -20.39 -4.42
N ARG A 257 -17.83 -20.74 -5.06
CA ARG A 257 -19.15 -20.13 -4.84
C ARG A 257 -19.69 -20.41 -3.46
N GLU A 258 -19.43 -21.60 -2.93
CA GLU A 258 -19.87 -22.00 -1.59
C GLU A 258 -19.16 -21.15 -0.54
N GLN A 259 -17.82 -21.03 -0.66
CA GLN A 259 -17.04 -20.23 0.25
C GLN A 259 -17.41 -18.74 0.17
N LEU A 260 -17.55 -18.20 -1.04
CA LEU A 260 -17.95 -16.80 -1.24
C LEU A 260 -19.36 -16.55 -0.69
N THR A 261 -20.31 -17.43 -0.96
CA THR A 261 -21.68 -17.33 -0.45
C THR A 261 -21.68 -17.36 1.07
N THR A 262 -20.97 -18.31 1.68
CA THR A 262 -20.88 -18.45 3.15
C THR A 262 -20.35 -17.18 3.80
N ARG A 263 -19.26 -16.60 3.26
CA ARG A 263 -18.69 -15.36 3.78
C ARG A 263 -19.65 -14.18 3.63
N LEU A 264 -20.29 -14.04 2.47
CA LEU A 264 -21.26 -12.97 2.25
C LEU A 264 -22.50 -13.11 3.16
N GLN A 265 -22.96 -14.34 3.41
CA GLN A 265 -24.06 -14.59 4.36
C GLN A 265 -23.66 -14.23 5.80
N ALA A 266 -22.43 -14.54 6.22
CA ALA A 266 -21.92 -14.09 7.52
C ALA A 266 -21.90 -12.56 7.63
N LEU A 267 -21.47 -11.85 6.57
CA LEU A 267 -21.44 -10.39 6.52
C LEU A 267 -22.83 -9.73 6.50
N ARG A 268 -23.91 -10.45 6.15
CA ARG A 268 -25.28 -9.96 6.34
C ARG A 268 -25.68 -9.85 7.81
N GLN A 269 -24.94 -10.50 8.70
CA GLN A 269 -25.08 -10.42 10.15
C GLN A 269 -24.05 -9.49 10.81
N ASP A 270 -23.26 -8.75 10.02
CA ASP A 270 -22.28 -7.78 10.53
C ASP A 270 -22.96 -6.74 11.45
N PRO A 271 -22.33 -6.29 12.54
CA PRO A 271 -22.94 -5.26 13.41
C PRO A 271 -23.28 -3.95 12.69
N CYS A 272 -22.62 -3.66 11.56
CA CYS A 272 -22.76 -2.39 10.85
C CYS A 272 -23.72 -2.52 9.66
N VAL A 273 -24.79 -1.70 9.66
CA VAL A 273 -25.82 -1.68 8.61
C VAL A 273 -25.23 -1.42 7.21
N SER A 274 -24.16 -0.62 7.12
CA SER A 274 -23.45 -0.31 5.87
C SER A 274 -22.80 -1.56 5.25
N VAL A 275 -22.34 -2.50 6.08
CA VAL A 275 -21.75 -3.78 5.68
C VAL A 275 -22.86 -4.76 5.30
N GLN A 276 -23.90 -4.88 6.11
CA GLN A 276 -25.06 -5.74 5.83
C GLN A 276 -25.70 -5.43 4.47
N ARG A 277 -25.92 -4.15 4.16
CA ARG A 277 -26.49 -3.70 2.87
C ARG A 277 -25.58 -4.01 1.68
N ALA A 278 -24.26 -3.87 1.86
CA ALA A 278 -23.30 -4.24 0.84
C ALA A 278 -23.31 -5.76 0.58
N ALA A 279 -23.37 -6.56 1.65
CA ALA A 279 -23.42 -8.02 1.58
C ALA A 279 -24.69 -8.51 0.89
N GLU A 280 -25.85 -7.97 1.23
CA GLU A 280 -27.11 -8.28 0.55
C GLU A 280 -27.00 -8.05 -0.96
N ALA A 281 -26.52 -6.87 -1.37
CA ALA A 281 -26.35 -6.54 -2.77
C ALA A 281 -25.38 -7.49 -3.50
N ALA A 282 -24.27 -7.84 -2.87
CA ALA A 282 -23.27 -8.74 -3.42
C ALA A 282 -23.81 -10.18 -3.59
N VAL A 283 -24.59 -10.68 -2.64
CA VAL A 283 -25.27 -11.98 -2.75
C VAL A 283 -26.20 -11.98 -3.96
N GLN A 284 -27.05 -10.96 -4.12
CA GLN A 284 -27.96 -10.89 -5.26
C GLN A 284 -27.22 -10.87 -6.61
N THR A 285 -26.10 -10.17 -6.69
CA THR A 285 -25.24 -10.18 -7.89
C THR A 285 -24.66 -11.57 -8.15
N LEU A 286 -24.14 -12.25 -7.14
CA LEU A 286 -23.61 -13.61 -7.27
C LEU A 286 -24.69 -14.59 -7.75
N LEU A 287 -25.86 -14.59 -7.11
CA LEU A 287 -27.00 -15.42 -7.50
C LEU A 287 -27.42 -15.20 -8.96
N ARG A 288 -27.41 -13.95 -9.43
CA ARG A 288 -27.71 -13.62 -10.82
C ARG A 288 -26.64 -14.17 -11.77
N ARG A 289 -25.35 -13.95 -11.46
CA ARG A 289 -24.24 -14.43 -12.31
C ARG A 289 -24.18 -15.95 -12.39
N CYS A 290 -24.45 -16.68 -11.30
CA CYS A 290 -24.53 -18.14 -11.32
C CYS A 290 -25.68 -18.65 -12.21
N ARG A 291 -26.86 -18.02 -12.13
CA ARG A 291 -28.01 -18.37 -12.99
C ARG A 291 -27.73 -18.15 -14.47
N GLU A 292 -27.06 -17.06 -14.84
CA GLU A 292 -26.70 -16.76 -16.23
C GLU A 292 -25.78 -17.82 -16.86
N ILE A 293 -25.00 -18.55 -16.06
CA ILE A 293 -24.05 -19.57 -16.50
C ILE A 293 -24.66 -20.99 -16.40
N GLY A 294 -25.92 -21.10 -15.96
CA GLY A 294 -26.60 -22.40 -15.79
C GLY A 294 -26.00 -23.26 -14.66
N ALA A 295 -25.25 -22.64 -13.75
CA ALA A 295 -24.53 -23.33 -12.71
C ALA A 295 -25.27 -23.20 -11.37
N LEU A 296 -25.76 -24.32 -10.84
CA LEU A 296 -26.43 -24.36 -9.53
C LEU A 296 -25.44 -23.99 -8.41
N LEU A 297 -25.97 -23.33 -7.38
CA LEU A 297 -25.27 -22.98 -6.14
C LEU A 297 -25.23 -24.17 -5.18
#